data_AF-A0A8K0PKD6-F1
#
_entry.id   AF-A0A8K0PKD6-F1
#
_cell.length_a   1.000
_cell.length_b   1.000
_cell.length_c   1.000
_cell.angle_alpha   90.00
_cell.angle_beta   90.00
_cell.angle_gamma   90.00
#
_symmetry.space_group_name_H-M   'P 1'
#
loop_
_entity.id
_entity.type
_entity.pdbx_description
1 polymer ?
#
loop_
_entity_poly.entity_id
_entity_poly.type
_entity_poly.pdbx_seq_one_letter_code
_entity_poly.pdbx_strand_id
1 'polypeptide(L)'
;MAQGATANWRLLRSKELPPCDGPKLGMFAHYRAPIEWLELLQKSTPESQSGSQGFVFKVKILSQVYALKIFKFYKPSTERHLMSDIDGQKVTDNDLAFHTDPFYAECRAYGRIKVAEKARRRQIAARCHGFMPLKRKDELFLAEMGIDPWEDIPEDDEYRIQAEGSPIRAIVKEFVDVEAWYPSSGYSGG
;
A
#
# COMPACT_ATOMS: atom_id res chain seq x y z
N MET A 1 -6.46 -13.78 -15.55
CA MET A 1 -7.13 -14.45 -14.41
C MET A 1 -6.88 -13.62 -13.17
N ALA A 2 -7.94 -13.26 -12.43
CA ALA A 2 -7.79 -12.75 -11.07
C ALA A 2 -7.14 -13.85 -10.23
N GLN A 3 -6.05 -13.53 -9.53
CA GLN A 3 -5.52 -14.46 -8.55
C GLN A 3 -6.56 -14.54 -7.42
N GLY A 4 -7.21 -15.69 -7.27
CA GLY A 4 -8.18 -15.87 -6.18
C GLY A 4 -7.51 -15.69 -4.82
N ALA A 5 -8.32 -15.51 -3.76
CA ALA A 5 -7.82 -15.19 -2.42
C ALA A 5 -6.64 -16.06 -1.94
N THR A 6 -6.67 -17.36 -2.22
CA THR A 6 -5.59 -18.30 -1.86
C THR A 6 -4.24 -17.94 -2.52
N ALA A 7 -4.25 -17.54 -3.79
CA ALA A 7 -3.04 -17.13 -4.50
C ALA A 7 -2.50 -15.80 -3.96
N ASN A 8 -3.36 -14.84 -3.65
CA ASN A 8 -2.98 -13.57 -3.04
C ASN A 8 -2.36 -13.75 -1.64
N TRP A 9 -2.92 -14.67 -0.83
CA TRP A 9 -2.31 -15.08 0.43
C TRP A 9 -0.93 -15.69 0.25
N ARG A 10 -0.72 -16.51 -0.78
CA ARG A 10 0.59 -17.10 -1.09
C ARG A 10 1.59 -16.01 -1.48
N LEU A 11 1.18 -15.04 -2.31
CA LEU A 11 2.03 -13.93 -2.71
C LEU A 11 2.47 -13.09 -1.51
N LEU A 12 1.57 -12.70 -0.62
CA LEU A 12 1.90 -11.88 0.56
C LEU A 12 2.70 -12.61 1.64
N ARG A 13 2.91 -13.93 1.51
CA ARG A 13 3.84 -14.70 2.35
C ARG A 13 5.25 -14.76 1.79
N SER A 14 5.47 -14.22 0.59
CA SER A 14 6.80 -14.10 0.00
C SER A 14 7.69 -13.19 0.84
N LYS A 15 9.01 -13.37 0.76
CA LYS A 15 9.96 -12.52 1.50
C LYS A 15 10.05 -11.11 0.92
N GLU A 16 9.86 -10.98 -0.39
CA GLU A 16 10.01 -9.74 -1.14
C GLU A 16 8.94 -9.64 -2.25
N LEU A 17 8.52 -8.42 -2.57
CA LEU A 17 7.53 -8.11 -3.59
C LEU A 17 7.94 -6.89 -4.44
N PRO A 18 7.40 -6.75 -5.66
CA PRO A 18 6.57 -7.72 -6.39
C PRO A 18 7.39 -8.94 -6.91
N PRO A 19 6.72 -10.03 -7.33
CA PRO A 19 7.37 -11.22 -7.88
C PRO A 19 7.75 -11.06 -9.37
N CYS A 20 8.17 -9.86 -9.77
CA CYS A 20 8.68 -9.56 -11.10
C CYS A 20 10.15 -9.13 -11.02
N ASP A 21 10.77 -8.89 -12.18
CA ASP A 21 12.15 -8.40 -12.23
C ASP A 21 12.28 -6.97 -11.68
N GLY A 22 13.48 -6.68 -11.16
CA GLY A 22 13.84 -5.37 -10.63
C GLY A 22 13.89 -5.29 -9.10
N PRO A 23 14.08 -4.07 -8.55
CA PRO A 23 14.18 -3.86 -7.12
C PRO A 23 12.88 -4.19 -6.38
N LYS A 24 13.02 -4.88 -5.25
CA LYS A 24 11.89 -5.39 -4.45
C LYS A 24 11.87 -4.77 -3.06
N LEU A 25 10.69 -4.75 -2.46
CA LEU A 25 10.46 -4.40 -1.07
C LEU A 25 10.36 -5.67 -0.24
N GLY A 26 11.05 -5.72 0.90
CA GLY A 26 10.97 -6.84 1.84
C GLY A 26 9.74 -6.79 2.74
N MET A 27 9.34 -7.94 3.27
CA MET A 27 8.31 -8.04 4.30
C MET A 27 8.76 -7.32 5.58
N PHE A 28 7.85 -6.60 6.22
CA PHE A 28 8.11 -5.92 7.48
C PHE A 28 8.48 -6.93 8.58
N ALA A 29 9.60 -6.69 9.27
CA ALA A 29 10.15 -7.65 10.23
C ALA A 29 9.17 -8.01 11.37
N HIS A 30 8.33 -7.06 11.77
CA HIS A 30 7.37 -7.23 12.85
C HIS A 30 5.92 -7.38 12.35
N TYR A 31 5.72 -7.92 11.14
CA TYR A 31 4.38 -8.13 10.55
C TYR A 31 3.42 -8.97 11.44
N ARG A 32 3.96 -9.75 12.38
CA ARG A 32 3.19 -10.54 13.36
C ARG A 32 2.91 -9.80 14.67
N ALA A 33 3.48 -8.64 14.91
CA ALA A 33 3.14 -7.84 16.08
C ALA A 33 1.68 -7.34 16.01
N PRO A 34 1.06 -7.02 17.16
CA PRO A 34 -0.22 -6.31 17.15
C PRO A 34 -0.02 -4.86 16.67
N ILE A 35 -1.04 -4.32 16.01
CA ILE A 35 -1.13 -2.91 15.63
C ILE A 35 -1.97 -2.19 16.68
N GLU A 36 -1.45 -1.09 17.21
CA GLU A 36 -2.20 -0.11 17.99
C GLU A 36 -2.56 1.05 17.04
N TRP A 37 -3.85 1.19 16.74
CA TRP A 37 -4.38 2.20 15.82
C TRP A 37 -4.54 3.53 16.56
N LEU A 38 -3.84 4.58 16.10
CA LEU A 38 -3.83 5.87 16.78
C LEU A 38 -4.72 6.90 16.07
N GLU A 39 -4.55 7.05 14.76
CA GLU A 39 -5.20 8.13 14.01
C GLU A 39 -5.26 7.78 12.51
N LEU A 40 -6.39 8.06 11.86
CA LEU A 40 -6.47 8.11 10.40
C LEU A 40 -5.99 9.48 9.92
N LEU A 41 -4.92 9.52 9.12
CA LEU A 41 -4.23 10.75 8.71
C LEU A 41 -4.85 11.44 7.47
N GLN A 42 -5.85 10.83 6.84
CA GLN A 42 -6.58 11.48 5.75
C GLN A 42 -7.51 12.55 6.31
N LYS A 43 -7.32 13.80 5.88
CA LYS A 43 -8.25 14.90 6.20
C LYS A 43 -9.54 14.67 5.44
N SER A 44 -10.67 14.66 6.14
CA SER A 44 -12.01 14.53 5.58
C SER A 44 -12.37 15.73 4.70
N THR A 45 -11.87 15.78 3.46
CA THR A 45 -12.49 16.60 2.42
C THR A 45 -13.24 15.68 1.44
N PRO A 46 -14.43 16.08 0.94
CA PRO A 46 -15.18 15.29 -0.04
C PRO A 46 -14.35 14.89 -1.27
N GLU A 47 -13.37 15.71 -1.64
CA GLU A 47 -12.44 15.50 -2.76
C GLU A 47 -11.30 14.53 -2.44
N SER A 48 -10.95 14.34 -1.17
CA SER A 48 -9.85 13.44 -0.74
C SER A 48 -10.25 11.97 -0.65
N GLN A 49 -11.56 11.69 -0.56
CA GLN A 49 -12.09 10.33 -0.45
C GLN A 49 -12.21 9.67 -1.83
N SER A 50 -12.63 10.43 -2.84
CA SER A 50 -12.74 9.95 -4.22
C SER A 50 -11.38 10.06 -4.93
N GLY A 51 -10.68 8.92 -5.08
CA GLY A 51 -9.43 8.81 -5.85
C GLY A 51 -8.16 8.54 -5.04
N SER A 52 -8.23 8.45 -3.72
CA SER A 52 -7.08 8.00 -2.93
C SER A 52 -6.84 6.50 -3.14
N GLN A 53 -5.61 6.10 -3.49
CA GLN A 53 -5.23 4.70 -3.76
C GLN A 53 -5.11 3.85 -2.46
N GLY A 54 -5.69 4.31 -1.36
CA GLY A 54 -5.52 3.72 -0.04
C GLY A 54 -5.72 4.71 1.12
N PHE A 55 -5.62 4.18 2.34
CA PHE A 55 -5.79 4.88 3.61
C PHE A 55 -4.46 4.95 4.35
N VAL A 56 -4.17 6.03 5.06
CA VAL A 56 -2.92 6.16 5.83
C VAL A 56 -3.23 6.39 7.29
N PHE A 57 -2.74 5.49 8.14
CA PHE A 57 -2.90 5.57 9.58
C PHE A 57 -1.59 5.88 10.28
N LYS A 58 -1.65 6.69 11.34
CA LYS A 58 -0.66 6.67 12.41
C LYS A 58 -0.95 5.45 13.27
N VAL A 59 0.04 4.59 13.41
CA VAL A 59 -0.06 3.37 14.22
C VAL A 59 1.16 3.23 15.10
N LYS A 60 1.03 2.41 16.13
CA LYS A 60 2.14 1.98 16.97
C LYS A 60 2.29 0.46 16.93
N ILE A 61 3.51 0.01 16.65
CA ILE A 61 3.87 -1.41 16.57
C ILE A 61 5.15 -1.61 17.38
N LEU A 62 5.10 -2.48 18.41
CA LEU A 62 6.21 -2.69 19.36
C LEU A 62 6.79 -1.39 19.92
N SER A 63 5.90 -0.51 20.41
CA SER A 63 6.25 0.80 20.99
C SER A 63 6.80 1.86 20.03
N GLN A 64 7.02 1.54 18.76
CA GLN A 64 7.45 2.50 17.74
C GLN A 64 6.25 3.00 16.93
N VAL A 65 6.23 4.31 16.67
CA VAL A 65 5.19 4.96 15.84
C VAL A 65 5.59 4.89 14.36
N TYR A 66 4.61 4.55 13.52
CA TYR A 66 4.74 4.39 12.07
C TYR A 66 3.55 5.03 11.33
N ALA A 67 3.77 5.32 10.05
CA ALA A 67 2.70 5.52 9.09
C ALA A 67 2.39 4.19 8.39
N LEU A 68 1.18 3.66 8.55
CA LEU A 68 0.70 2.46 7.90
C LEU A 68 -0.20 2.83 6.74
N LYS A 69 0.27 2.64 5.51
CA LYS A 69 -0.55 2.82 4.31
C LYS A 69 -1.23 1.51 3.95
N ILE A 70 -2.55 1.51 3.96
CA ILE A 70 -3.45 0.42 3.55
C ILE A 70 -3.88 0.70 2.12
N PHE A 71 -3.87 -0.31 1.26
CA PHE A 71 -4.20 -0.14 -0.14
C PHE A 71 -5.58 -0.71 -0.44
N LYS A 72 -6.35 0.01 -1.25
CA LYS A 72 -7.58 -0.52 -1.83
C LYS A 72 -7.27 -1.70 -2.75
N PHE A 73 -8.25 -2.55 -2.96
CA PHE A 73 -8.16 -3.54 -4.03
C PHE A 73 -8.30 -2.85 -5.37
N TYR A 74 -7.52 -3.33 -6.32
CA TYR A 74 -7.39 -2.73 -7.63
C TYR A 74 -7.70 -3.77 -8.68
N LYS A 75 -8.52 -3.42 -9.67
CA LYS A 75 -8.89 -4.32 -10.77
C LYS A 75 -7.96 -4.04 -11.96
N PRO A 76 -6.95 -4.89 -12.25
CA PRO A 76 -5.94 -4.59 -13.26
C PRO A 76 -6.51 -4.35 -14.67
N SER A 77 -7.71 -4.89 -14.95
CA SER A 77 -8.35 -4.74 -16.25
C SER A 77 -8.75 -3.29 -16.58
N THR A 78 -8.86 -2.40 -15.59
CA THR A 78 -9.19 -0.98 -15.84
C THR A 78 -8.13 -0.28 -16.68
N GLU A 79 -6.86 -0.72 -16.60
CA GLU A 79 -5.73 -0.10 -17.31
C GLU A 79 -5.30 -0.83 -18.58
N ARG A 80 -6.07 -1.79 -19.08
CA ARG A 80 -5.70 -2.48 -20.34
C ARG A 80 -5.49 -1.48 -21.49
N HIS A 81 -6.25 -0.38 -21.48
CA HIS A 81 -6.16 0.69 -22.46
C HIS A 81 -4.81 1.45 -22.42
N LEU A 82 -4.10 1.46 -21.28
CA LEU A 82 -2.77 2.07 -21.19
C LEU A 82 -1.66 1.22 -21.86
N MET A 83 -1.96 -0.03 -22.22
CA MET A 83 -0.99 -0.97 -22.79
C MET A 83 -1.34 -1.42 -24.21
N SER A 84 -2.42 -0.91 -24.83
CA SER A 84 -2.78 -1.23 -26.21
C SER A 84 -1.71 -0.84 -27.24
N ASP A 85 -0.82 0.07 -26.86
CA ASP A 85 0.21 0.63 -27.75
C ASP A 85 1.58 -0.07 -27.60
N ILE A 86 1.70 -1.06 -26.70
CA ILE A 86 2.94 -1.83 -26.50
C ILE A 86 2.91 -3.04 -27.45
N ASP A 87 3.32 -2.74 -28.67
CA ASP A 87 3.65 -3.58 -29.81
C ASP A 87 3.87 -5.09 -29.50
N GLY A 88 2.88 -5.92 -29.83
CA GLY A 88 3.04 -7.35 -30.12
C GLY A 88 3.45 -8.31 -28.99
N GLN A 89 3.80 -7.85 -27.78
CA GLN A 89 4.15 -8.73 -26.66
C GLN A 89 2.91 -9.15 -25.86
N LYS A 90 2.77 -10.46 -25.63
CA LYS A 90 1.75 -11.02 -24.74
C LYS A 90 2.09 -10.71 -23.28
N VAL A 91 1.79 -9.49 -22.83
CA VAL A 91 1.83 -9.12 -21.41
C VAL A 91 0.76 -9.94 -20.69
N THR A 92 1.14 -10.68 -19.65
CA THR A 92 0.15 -11.42 -18.87
C THR A 92 -0.64 -10.48 -17.95
N ASP A 93 -1.84 -10.88 -17.54
CA ASP A 93 -2.60 -10.14 -16.52
C ASP A 93 -1.80 -9.95 -15.21
N ASN A 94 -0.91 -10.89 -14.89
CA ASN A 94 -0.04 -10.79 -13.73
C ASN A 94 1.02 -9.70 -13.92
N ASP A 95 1.63 -9.62 -15.10
CA ASP A 95 2.60 -8.56 -15.40
C ASP A 95 1.90 -7.20 -15.39
N LEU A 96 0.71 -7.11 -15.97
CA LEU A 96 -0.12 -5.90 -15.89
C LEU A 96 -0.38 -5.54 -14.42
N ALA A 97 -0.92 -6.46 -13.62
CA ALA A 97 -1.24 -6.24 -12.21
C ALA A 97 -0.02 -5.83 -11.40
N PHE A 98 1.12 -6.53 -11.56
CA PHE A 98 2.33 -6.18 -10.84
C PHE A 98 2.81 -4.79 -11.21
N HIS A 99 2.56 -4.31 -12.43
CA HIS A 99 3.02 -2.99 -12.88
C HIS A 99 2.03 -1.85 -12.59
N THR A 100 0.73 -2.07 -12.66
CA THR A 100 -0.31 -1.04 -12.53
C THR A 100 -0.95 -0.98 -11.15
N ASP A 101 -0.97 -2.08 -10.40
CA ASP A 101 -1.53 -2.07 -9.04
C ASP A 101 -0.73 -1.14 -8.12
N PRO A 102 -1.39 -0.18 -7.44
CA PRO A 102 -0.72 0.83 -6.61
C PRO A 102 0.17 0.24 -5.52
N PHE A 103 -0.22 -0.89 -4.92
CA PHE A 103 0.59 -1.54 -3.88
C PHE A 103 1.89 -2.10 -4.45
N TYR A 104 1.83 -2.79 -5.60
CA TYR A 104 3.02 -3.34 -6.24
C TYR A 104 3.91 -2.23 -6.84
N ALA A 105 3.30 -1.15 -7.35
CA ALA A 105 4.02 0.04 -7.80
C ALA A 105 4.83 0.67 -6.66
N GLU A 106 4.24 0.85 -5.48
CA GLU A 106 4.96 1.36 -4.31
C GLU A 106 6.06 0.41 -3.82
N CYS A 107 5.84 -0.91 -3.86
CA CYS A 107 6.89 -1.88 -3.56
C CYS A 107 8.12 -1.70 -4.47
N ARG A 108 7.93 -1.53 -5.78
CA ARG A 108 9.04 -1.25 -6.71
C ARG A 108 9.71 0.09 -6.45
N ALA A 109 8.91 1.13 -6.17
CA ALA A 109 9.43 2.46 -5.88
C ALA A 109 10.38 2.45 -4.68
N TYR A 110 9.96 1.85 -3.56
CA TYR A 110 10.80 1.75 -2.36
C TYR A 110 11.98 0.78 -2.54
N GLY A 111 11.81 -0.30 -3.31
CA GLY A 111 12.93 -1.14 -3.72
C GLY A 111 14.02 -0.33 -4.45
N ARG A 112 13.62 0.53 -5.38
CA ARG A 112 14.52 1.39 -6.14
C ARG A 112 15.17 2.47 -5.27
N ILE A 113 14.40 3.10 -4.37
CA ILE A 113 14.92 4.06 -3.39
C ILE A 113 16.01 3.40 -2.55
N LYS A 114 15.77 2.21 -2.00
CA LYS A 114 16.75 1.47 -1.18
C LYS A 114 18.06 1.21 -1.93
N VAL A 115 17.99 0.84 -3.21
CA VAL A 115 19.18 0.67 -4.06
C VAL A 115 19.92 2.00 -4.24
N ALA A 116 19.19 3.08 -4.53
CA ALA A 116 19.78 4.41 -4.73
C ALA A 116 20.42 4.97 -3.45
N GLU A 117 19.79 4.79 -2.29
CA GLU A 117 20.32 5.21 -0.99
C GLU A 117 21.61 4.45 -0.64
N LYS A 118 21.66 3.14 -0.92
CA LYS A 118 22.87 2.33 -0.75
C LYS A 118 24.01 2.85 -1.64
N ALA A 119 23.73 3.16 -2.90
CA ALA A 119 24.72 3.70 -3.83
C ALA A 119 25.22 5.09 -3.42
N ARG A 120 24.31 5.95 -2.94
CA ARG A 120 24.61 7.35 -2.57
C ARG A 120 25.08 7.52 -1.11
N ARG A 121 24.99 6.48 -0.28
CA ARG A 121 25.28 6.49 1.16
C ARG A 121 24.54 7.61 1.92
N ARG A 122 23.31 7.94 1.49
CA ARG A 122 22.46 8.94 2.13
C ARG A 122 20.99 8.59 1.97
N GLN A 123 20.17 8.99 2.94
CA GLN A 123 18.72 8.90 2.88
C GLN A 123 18.18 9.94 1.88
N ILE A 124 17.21 9.53 1.05
CA ILE A 124 16.60 10.40 0.03
C ILE A 124 15.07 10.46 0.15
N ALA A 125 14.47 9.58 0.95
CA ALA A 125 13.04 9.57 1.25
C ALA A 125 12.80 9.07 2.68
N ALA A 126 11.58 9.24 3.19
CA ALA A 126 11.15 8.60 4.44
C ALA A 126 11.38 7.08 4.36
N ARG A 127 11.88 6.49 5.45
CA ARG A 127 12.24 5.07 5.45
C ARG A 127 11.00 4.21 5.25
N CYS A 128 11.10 3.22 4.36
CA CYS A 128 10.10 2.18 4.21
C CYS A 128 10.58 0.91 4.91
N HIS A 129 9.82 0.44 5.89
CA HIS A 129 10.19 -0.69 6.74
C HIS A 129 9.75 -2.05 6.15
N GLY A 130 8.83 -2.03 5.19
CA GLY A 130 8.40 -3.23 4.47
C GLY A 130 6.90 -3.30 4.26
N PHE A 131 6.45 -4.31 3.53
CA PHE A 131 5.04 -4.62 3.37
C PHE A 131 4.56 -5.61 4.43
N MET A 132 3.24 -5.65 4.69
CA MET A 132 2.60 -6.70 5.47
C MET A 132 1.14 -6.93 5.07
N PRO A 133 0.64 -8.18 5.14
CA PRO A 133 -0.80 -8.43 5.15
C PRO A 133 -1.39 -8.02 6.49
N LEU A 134 -2.61 -7.45 6.47
CA LEU A 134 -3.39 -7.28 7.69
C LEU A 134 -3.95 -8.63 8.17
N LYS A 135 -4.22 -8.71 9.47
CA LYS A 135 -4.85 -9.88 10.08
C LYS A 135 -6.34 -9.62 10.22
N ARG A 136 -7.15 -10.69 10.35
CA ARG A 136 -8.60 -10.58 10.54
C ARG A 136 -9.05 -9.54 11.57
N LYS A 137 -8.36 -9.44 12.72
CA LYS A 137 -8.68 -8.43 13.75
C LYS A 137 -8.51 -6.98 13.26
N ASP A 138 -7.53 -6.77 12.39
CA ASP A 138 -7.18 -5.48 11.80
C ASP A 138 -8.18 -5.14 10.69
N GLU A 139 -8.62 -6.14 9.91
CA GLU A 139 -9.69 -6.00 8.91
C GLU A 139 -11.05 -5.64 9.56
N LEU A 140 -11.37 -6.28 10.69
CA LEU A 140 -12.58 -5.94 11.47
C LEU A 140 -12.56 -4.51 11.99
N PHE A 141 -11.41 -4.04 12.51
CA PHE A 141 -11.25 -2.66 12.94
C PHE A 141 -11.53 -1.66 11.81
N LEU A 142 -11.05 -1.93 10.58
CA LEU A 142 -11.34 -1.07 9.43
C LEU A 142 -12.83 -1.06 9.08
N ALA A 143 -13.48 -2.22 9.12
CA ALA A 143 -14.92 -2.32 8.87
C ALA A 143 -15.74 -1.53 9.92
N GLU A 144 -15.34 -1.58 11.19
CA GLU A 144 -15.96 -0.78 12.27
C GLU A 144 -15.78 0.73 12.05
N MET A 145 -14.69 1.14 11.40
CA MET A 145 -14.47 2.52 10.97
C MET A 145 -15.21 2.90 9.69
N GLY A 146 -15.96 1.97 9.07
CA GLY A 146 -16.65 2.19 7.80
C GLY A 146 -15.70 2.22 6.58
N ILE A 147 -14.51 1.63 6.69
CA ILE A 147 -13.53 1.55 5.60
C ILE A 147 -13.69 0.20 4.89
N ASP A 148 -14.09 0.26 3.61
CA ASP A 148 -14.10 -0.89 2.71
C ASP A 148 -13.01 -0.75 1.64
N PRO A 149 -11.92 -1.55 1.69
CA PRO A 149 -10.91 -1.55 0.65
C PRO A 149 -11.41 -2.00 -0.73
N TRP A 150 -12.60 -2.58 -0.84
CA TRP A 150 -13.26 -2.97 -2.10
C TRP A 150 -14.23 -1.91 -2.63
N GLU A 151 -14.37 -0.74 -1.99
CA GLU A 151 -15.41 0.25 -2.33
C GLU A 151 -15.45 0.65 -3.81
N ASP A 152 -14.30 0.63 -4.50
CA ASP A 152 -14.19 1.00 -5.92
C ASP A 152 -14.55 -0.16 -6.88
N ILE A 153 -14.90 -1.35 -6.37
CA ILE A 153 -15.21 -2.55 -7.16
C ILE A 153 -16.58 -3.11 -6.71
N PRO A 154 -17.60 -3.09 -7.59
CA PRO A 154 -18.94 -3.61 -7.28
C PRO A 154 -18.94 -5.05 -6.78
N GLU A 155 -19.88 -5.39 -5.89
CA GLU A 155 -20.03 -6.74 -5.31
C GLU A 155 -20.27 -7.84 -6.35
N ASP A 156 -20.97 -7.50 -7.45
CA ASP A 156 -21.27 -8.40 -8.55
C ASP A 156 -20.15 -8.49 -9.60
N ASP A 157 -19.04 -7.76 -9.41
CA ASP A 157 -17.89 -7.81 -10.31
C ASP A 157 -17.17 -9.16 -10.20
N GLU A 158 -16.98 -9.83 -11.33
CA GLU A 158 -16.29 -11.14 -11.40
C GLU A 158 -14.91 -11.13 -10.74
N TYR A 159 -14.18 -10.01 -10.82
CA TYR A 159 -12.88 -9.88 -10.17
C TYR A 159 -13.03 -9.90 -8.64
N ARG A 160 -13.98 -9.14 -8.10
CA ARG A 160 -14.25 -9.10 -6.66
C ARG A 160 -14.70 -10.47 -6.19
N ILE A 161 -15.69 -11.10 -6.85
CA ILE A 161 -16.18 -12.44 -6.49
C ILE A 161 -15.03 -13.47 -6.39
N GLN A 162 -14.05 -13.39 -7.29
CA GLN A 162 -12.90 -14.32 -7.28
C GLN A 162 -11.86 -13.98 -6.22
N ALA A 163 -11.63 -12.69 -5.96
CA ALA A 163 -10.56 -12.20 -5.12
C ALA A 163 -11.01 -11.85 -3.69
N GLU A 164 -12.30 -11.85 -3.40
CA GLU A 164 -12.84 -11.59 -2.06
C GLU A 164 -12.30 -12.61 -1.04
N GLY A 165 -11.98 -12.14 0.17
CA GLY A 165 -11.20 -12.89 1.15
C GLY A 165 -9.68 -12.83 0.94
N SER A 166 -9.22 -12.07 -0.06
CA SER A 166 -7.81 -11.68 -0.16
C SER A 166 -7.39 -10.85 1.04
N PRO A 167 -6.14 -11.02 1.52
CA PRO A 167 -5.61 -10.20 2.60
C PRO A 167 -5.53 -8.73 2.20
N ILE A 168 -5.99 -7.84 3.08
CA ILE A 168 -5.74 -6.41 2.89
C ILE A 168 -4.23 -6.14 2.95
N ARG A 169 -3.73 -5.35 1.99
CA ARG A 169 -2.31 -5.08 1.78
C ARG A 169 -1.91 -3.77 2.42
N ALA A 170 -0.79 -3.76 3.13
CA ALA A 170 -0.25 -2.54 3.73
C ALA A 170 1.28 -2.40 3.58
N ILE A 171 1.75 -1.16 3.65
CA ILE A 171 3.18 -0.80 3.72
C ILE A 171 3.42 0.03 4.98
N VAL A 172 4.44 -0.37 5.74
CA VAL A 172 4.90 0.30 6.95
C VAL A 172 5.99 1.31 6.60
N LYS A 173 5.75 2.58 6.92
CA LYS A 173 6.64 3.70 6.65
C LYS A 173 7.01 4.40 7.95
N GLU A 174 8.15 5.07 7.93
CA GLU A 174 8.53 6.04 8.95
C GLU A 174 7.42 7.09 9.06
N PHE A 175 6.95 7.33 10.28
CA PHE A 175 6.04 8.44 10.55
C PHE A 175 6.85 9.73 10.60
N VAL A 176 6.55 10.67 9.71
CA VAL A 176 7.17 12.00 9.68
C VAL A 176 6.13 12.99 10.14
N ASP A 177 6.35 13.59 11.31
CA ASP A 177 5.50 14.66 11.80
C ASP A 177 5.83 15.95 11.04
N VAL A 178 4.89 16.39 10.19
CA VAL A 178 5.09 17.52 9.29
C VAL A 178 5.11 18.85 10.05
N GLU A 179 4.43 18.94 11.21
CA GLU A 179 4.45 20.14 12.06
C GLU A 179 5.80 20.30 12.77
N ALA A 180 6.49 19.20 13.06
CA ALA A 180 7.85 19.24 13.59
C ALA A 180 8.90 19.67 12.54
N TRP A 181 8.61 19.52 11.25
CA TRP A 181 9.52 19.87 10.14
C TRP A 181 9.37 21.32 9.65
N TYR A 182 8.20 21.93 9.84
CA TYR A 182 7.98 23.35 9.64
C TYR A 182 7.41 23.94 10.94
N PRO A 183 8.26 24.30 11.92
CA PRO A 183 7.77 25.05 13.07
C PRO A 183 7.13 26.32 12.51
N SER A 184 5.82 26.45 12.73
CA SER A 184 5.06 27.65 12.42
C SER A 184 5.84 28.83 12.96
N SER A 185 6.41 29.63 12.07
CA SER A 185 7.08 30.88 12.42
C SER A 185 6.02 31.75 13.09
N GLY A 186 6.04 31.76 14.42
CA GLY A 186 5.13 32.52 15.25
C GLY A 186 5.29 34.00 14.94
N TYR A 187 4.44 34.52 14.07
CA TYR A 187 4.24 35.95 13.92
C TYR A 187 3.30 36.38 15.05
N SER A 188 3.87 36.63 16.23
CA SER A 188 3.19 37.40 17.26
C SER A 188 3.28 38.87 16.86
N GLY A 189 2.25 39.35 16.15
CA GLY A 189 2.08 40.78 15.90
C GLY A 189 1.87 41.50 17.23
N GLY A 190 2.85 42.33 17.59
CA GLY A 190 2.68 43.43 18.54
C GLY A 190 2.17 44.68 17.84
#